data_AF-A0A946X2I2-F1
#
_entry.id   AF-A0A946X2I2-F1
#
_cell.length_a   1.000
_cell.length_b   1.000
_cell.length_c   1.000
_cell.angle_alpha   90.00
_cell.angle_beta   90.00
_cell.angle_gamma   90.00
#
_symmetry.space_group_name_H-M   'P 1'
#
loop_
_entity.id
_entity.type
_entity.pdbx_description
1 polymer ?
#
loop_
_entity_poly.entity_id
_entity_poly.type
_entity_poly.pdbx_seq_one_letter_code
_entity_poly.pdbx_strand_id
1 'polypeptide(L)'
;MSENRDFPYVMRRGVRALDEHVEEAQATISTLNWLIELARDEGVRFAVVREDGVRLDVTDTRVARFEWTRADDPENPAFLEDVEVVGVADGGELVGISRQAMYHRIVRTEKRGEATPYRRVGSGGSAMLLAKKSAVLEWAKTWQGVQAPRPSRRVSKKSSNLA
;
A
#
# COMPACT_ATOMS: atom_id res chain seq x y z
N MET A 1 0.40 -8.40 -27.64
CA MET A 1 0.07 -7.28 -26.74
C MET A 1 0.21 -7.78 -25.32
N SER A 2 1.32 -7.47 -24.64
CA SER A 2 1.57 -7.86 -23.24
C SER A 2 1.50 -6.61 -22.36
N GLU A 3 0.31 -6.30 -21.84
CA GLU A 3 0.07 -5.21 -20.88
C GLU A 3 0.58 -5.59 -19.48
N ASN A 4 1.89 -5.84 -19.35
CA ASN A 4 2.49 -6.31 -18.11
C ASN A 4 3.66 -5.43 -17.64
N ARG A 5 3.66 -4.13 -17.95
CA ARG A 5 4.76 -3.20 -17.61
C ARG A 5 4.51 -2.26 -16.42
N ASP A 6 3.28 -2.11 -15.94
CA ASP A 6 2.91 -0.88 -15.19
C ASP A 6 2.35 -1.12 -13.78
N PHE A 7 3.08 -1.87 -12.94
CA PHE A 7 2.70 -1.96 -11.53
C PHE A 7 3.88 -2.20 -10.56
N PRO A 8 4.07 -1.38 -9.50
CA PRO A 8 3.38 -0.12 -9.16
C PRO A 8 4.11 1.16 -9.59
N TYR A 9 5.16 1.08 -10.44
CA TYR A 9 6.00 2.25 -10.73
C TYR A 9 5.90 2.74 -12.17
N VAL A 10 5.86 4.05 -12.36
CA VAL A 10 6.05 4.72 -13.66
C VAL A 10 7.51 5.16 -13.78
N MET A 11 8.11 4.92 -14.95
CA MET A 11 9.49 5.30 -15.24
C MET A 11 9.58 6.15 -16.50
N ARG A 12 10.25 7.30 -16.41
CA ARG A 12 10.75 8.04 -17.58
C ARG A 12 12.22 7.70 -17.80
N ARG A 13 12.51 7.09 -18.95
CA ARG A 13 13.87 6.65 -19.32
C ARG A 13 14.76 7.84 -19.68
N GLY A 14 16.02 7.77 -19.25
CA GLY A 14 17.04 8.79 -19.51
C GLY A 14 18.44 8.39 -19.05
N VAL A 15 18.55 7.56 -18.00
CA VAL A 15 19.82 7.07 -17.47
C VAL A 15 19.96 5.55 -17.66
N ARG A 16 20.85 5.11 -18.57
CA ARG A 16 21.08 3.68 -18.86
C ARG A 16 21.42 2.86 -17.61
N ALA A 17 22.15 3.43 -16.65
CA ALA A 17 22.49 2.77 -15.39
C ALA A 17 21.27 2.50 -14.48
N LEU A 18 20.15 3.22 -14.67
CA LEU A 18 18.91 2.95 -13.93
C LEU A 18 18.10 1.82 -14.55
N ASP A 19 18.19 1.61 -15.87
CA ASP A 19 17.43 0.55 -16.55
C ASP A 19 17.82 -0.86 -16.02
N GLU A 20 19.05 -1.03 -15.54
CA GLU A 20 19.55 -2.27 -14.94
C GLU A 20 19.25 -2.40 -13.44
N HIS A 21 19.02 -1.28 -12.73
CA HIS A 21 18.84 -1.23 -11.27
C HIS A 21 17.45 -0.75 -10.83
N VAL A 22 16.46 -0.92 -11.72
CA VAL A 22 15.07 -0.50 -11.46
C VAL A 22 14.52 -1.17 -10.23
N GLU A 23 14.73 -2.48 -10.10
CA GLU A 23 14.15 -3.29 -9.04
C GLU A 23 14.69 -2.87 -7.66
N GLU A 24 15.97 -2.52 -7.58
CA GLU A 24 16.61 -2.02 -6.36
C GLU A 24 16.07 -0.64 -5.98
N ALA A 25 15.88 0.25 -6.94
CA ALA A 25 15.27 1.56 -6.69
C ALA A 25 13.82 1.42 -6.21
N GLN A 26 13.04 0.50 -6.79
CA GLN A 26 11.69 0.16 -6.36
C GLN A 26 11.64 -0.44 -4.95
N ALA A 27 12.55 -1.36 -4.64
CA ALA A 27 12.68 -1.96 -3.32
C ALA A 27 13.06 -0.89 -2.28
N THR A 28 13.90 0.06 -2.65
CA THR A 28 14.35 1.16 -1.77
C THR A 28 13.19 2.09 -1.42
N ILE A 29 12.45 2.60 -2.41
CA ILE A 29 11.30 3.48 -2.15
C ILE A 29 10.20 2.77 -1.34
N SER A 30 9.94 1.47 -1.61
CA SER A 30 9.02 0.66 -0.81
C SER A 30 9.49 0.55 0.64
N THR A 31 10.75 0.21 0.85
CA THR A 31 11.34 0.00 2.19
C THR A 31 11.30 1.29 3.01
N LEU A 32 11.61 2.44 2.40
CA LEU A 32 11.53 3.74 3.07
C LEU A 32 10.09 4.04 3.50
N ASN A 33 9.12 3.87 2.60
CA ASN A 33 7.71 4.11 2.93
C ASN A 33 7.21 3.18 4.05
N TRP A 34 7.64 1.92 4.08
CA TRP A 34 7.33 1.02 5.19
C TRP A 34 7.94 1.44 6.52
N LEU A 35 9.18 1.93 6.54
CA LEU A 35 9.80 2.46 7.76
C LEU A 35 9.05 3.69 8.28
N ILE A 36 8.57 4.55 7.37
CA ILE A 36 7.73 5.72 7.72
C ILE A 36 6.40 5.26 8.32
N GLU A 37 5.71 4.30 7.70
CA GLU A 37 4.46 3.73 8.21
C GLU A 37 4.67 3.07 9.58
N LEU A 38 5.74 2.29 9.75
CA LEU A 38 6.08 1.66 11.02
C LEU A 38 6.34 2.70 12.12
N ALA A 39 7.09 3.77 11.82
CA ALA A 39 7.35 4.83 12.77
C ALA A 39 6.06 5.54 13.22
N ARG A 40 5.15 5.79 12.27
CA ARG A 40 3.82 6.33 12.56
C ARG A 40 3.00 5.40 13.46
N ASP A 41 2.96 4.11 13.13
CA ASP A 41 2.23 3.10 13.91
C ASP A 41 2.76 3.00 15.36
N GLU A 42 4.06 3.13 15.56
CA GLU A 42 4.72 3.08 16.87
C GLU A 42 4.74 4.43 17.61
N GLY A 43 4.24 5.51 16.99
CA GLY A 43 4.24 6.85 17.58
C GLY A 43 5.64 7.46 17.75
N VAL A 44 6.61 7.03 16.93
CA VAL A 44 8.00 7.52 16.95
C VAL A 44 8.30 8.36 15.71
N ARG A 45 9.36 9.18 15.79
CA ARG A 45 9.78 10.02 14.65
C ARG A 45 10.78 9.30 13.76
N PHE A 46 10.55 9.37 12.44
CA PHE A 46 11.48 8.92 11.41
C PHE A 46 12.05 10.13 10.66
N ALA A 47 13.37 10.16 10.49
CA ALA A 47 14.05 11.26 9.82
C ALA A 47 15.19 10.77 8.94
N VAL A 48 15.37 11.42 7.79
CA VAL A 48 16.54 11.28 6.94
C VAL A 48 17.56 12.32 7.38
N VAL A 49 18.77 11.88 7.73
CA VAL A 49 19.87 12.75 8.14
C VAL A 49 20.92 12.72 7.05
N ARG A 50 21.23 13.90 6.49
CA ARG A 50 22.30 14.08 5.51
C ARG A 50 23.66 14.13 6.20
N GLU A 51 24.72 13.88 5.45
CA GLU A 51 26.10 13.91 5.97
C GLU A 51 26.50 15.29 6.54
N ASP A 52 25.97 16.36 5.97
CA ASP A 52 26.14 17.74 6.44
C ASP A 52 25.38 18.06 7.74
N GLY A 53 24.70 17.07 8.34
CA GLY A 53 23.93 17.20 9.57
C GLY A 53 22.51 17.71 9.38
N VAL A 54 22.08 18.00 8.15
CA VAL A 54 20.69 18.40 7.88
C VAL A 54 19.76 17.24 8.17
N ARG A 55 18.81 17.46 9.10
CA ARG A 55 17.79 16.51 9.50
C ARG A 55 16.45 16.86 8.88
N LEU A 56 15.88 15.94 8.10
CA LEU A 56 14.56 16.05 7.51
C LEU A 56 13.63 15.07 8.22
N ASP A 57 12.70 15.59 9.02
CA ASP A 57 11.62 14.77 9.59
C ASP A 57 10.65 14.40 8.46
N VAL A 58 10.47 13.10 8.27
CA VAL A 58 9.61 12.53 7.22
C VAL A 58 8.56 11.61 7.84
N THR A 59 8.36 11.69 9.17
CA THR A 59 7.22 11.07 9.84
C THR A 59 5.96 11.61 9.16
N ASP A 60 5.06 10.73 8.73
CA ASP A 60 3.85 11.05 7.95
C ASP A 60 4.08 11.56 6.51
N THR A 61 5.30 11.53 5.99
CA THR A 61 5.60 11.96 4.61
C THR A 61 5.91 10.76 3.72
N ARG A 62 5.01 10.43 2.80
CA ARG A 62 5.27 9.39 1.78
C ARG A 62 6.31 9.88 0.76
N VAL A 63 7.28 9.04 0.45
CA VAL A 63 8.19 9.26 -0.68
C VAL A 63 7.44 8.95 -1.97
N ALA A 64 7.17 9.98 -2.77
CA ALA A 64 6.40 9.88 -4.01
C ALA A 64 7.25 9.43 -5.20
N ARG A 65 8.49 9.91 -5.32
CA ARG A 65 9.38 9.58 -6.42
C ARG A 65 10.85 9.70 -6.07
N PHE A 66 11.68 8.96 -6.79
CA PHE A 66 13.11 9.26 -6.94
C PHE A 66 13.35 9.91 -8.29
N GLU A 67 14.21 10.92 -8.31
CA GLU A 67 14.49 11.74 -9.47
C GLU A 67 16.01 11.86 -9.66
N TRP A 68 16.44 11.73 -10.91
CA TRP A 68 17.83 11.87 -11.33
C TRP A 68 17.91 12.90 -12.45
N THR A 69 18.56 14.01 -12.15
CA THR A 69 18.78 15.11 -13.08
C THR A 69 20.23 15.09 -13.52
N ARG A 70 20.47 15.07 -14.83
CA ARG A 70 21.83 15.23 -15.35
C ARG A 70 22.16 16.72 -15.48
N ALA A 71 23.42 17.06 -15.24
CA ALA A 71 23.88 18.45 -15.37
C ALA A 71 23.82 18.97 -16.81
N ASP A 72 23.97 18.09 -17.81
CA ASP A 72 23.91 18.41 -19.24
C ASP A 72 22.49 18.37 -19.83
N ASP A 73 21.50 17.87 -19.07
CA ASP A 73 20.09 17.85 -19.46
C ASP A 73 19.17 18.06 -18.24
N PRO A 74 19.17 19.29 -17.66
CA PRO A 74 18.41 19.58 -16.45
C PRO A 74 16.89 19.57 -16.66
N GLU A 75 16.43 19.80 -17.89
CA GLU A 75 15.01 19.90 -18.25
C GLU A 75 14.34 18.52 -18.40
N ASN A 76 15.12 17.44 -18.46
CA ASN A 76 14.60 16.09 -18.67
C ASN A 76 15.11 15.10 -17.62
N PRO A 77 14.65 15.23 -16.36
CA PRO A 77 15.01 14.27 -15.33
C PRO A 77 14.46 12.89 -15.65
N ALA A 78 15.27 11.87 -15.38
CA ALA A 78 14.79 10.49 -15.26
C ALA A 78 14.17 10.32 -13.89
N PHE A 79 13.08 9.57 -13.79
CA PHE A 79 12.40 9.35 -12.52
C PHE A 79 11.81 7.96 -12.40
N LEU A 80 11.64 7.55 -11.14
CA LEU A 80 10.87 6.40 -10.71
C LEU A 80 9.80 6.91 -9.73
N GLU A 81 8.53 6.75 -10.08
CA GLU A 81 7.40 7.27 -9.32
C GLU A 81 6.52 6.13 -8.80
N ASP A 82 6.13 6.22 -7.53
CA ASP A 82 5.17 5.32 -6.89
C ASP A 82 3.74 5.74 -7.23
N VAL A 83 3.05 4.96 -8.07
CA VAL A 83 1.83 5.39 -8.75
C VAL A 83 0.60 5.16 -7.87
N GLU A 84 0.05 6.19 -7.22
CA GLU A 84 -1.19 6.14 -6.40
C GLU A 84 -1.51 4.76 -5.78
N VAL A 85 -0.51 4.09 -5.21
CA VAL A 85 -0.72 2.79 -4.58
C VAL A 85 -0.88 2.99 -3.09
N VAL A 86 -1.72 2.16 -2.51
CA VAL A 86 -2.03 2.17 -1.09
C VAL A 86 -1.56 0.85 -0.49
N GLY A 87 -0.97 0.93 0.70
CA GLY A 87 -0.75 -0.22 1.55
C GLY A 87 -2.07 -0.71 2.15
N VAL A 88 -2.01 -1.82 2.89
CA VAL A 88 -3.22 -2.41 3.52
C VAL A 88 -3.88 -1.46 4.52
N ALA A 89 -3.08 -0.65 5.23
CA ALA A 89 -3.59 0.34 6.19
C ALA A 89 -4.35 1.46 5.46
N ASP A 90 -3.67 2.17 4.56
CA ASP A 90 -4.24 3.26 3.76
C ASP A 90 -5.44 2.81 2.92
N GLY A 91 -5.37 1.61 2.34
CA GLY A 91 -6.49 1.05 1.60
C GLY A 91 -7.68 0.72 2.49
N GLY A 92 -7.45 0.34 3.75
CA GLY A 92 -8.50 0.19 4.77
C GLY A 92 -9.18 1.52 5.07
N GLU A 93 -8.39 2.56 5.35
CA GLU A 93 -8.87 3.92 5.61
C GLU A 93 -9.70 4.45 4.44
N LEU A 94 -9.20 4.26 3.20
CA LEU A 94 -9.84 4.68 1.96
C LEU A 94 -11.28 4.16 1.80
N VAL A 95 -11.58 2.99 2.38
CA VAL A 95 -12.89 2.33 2.27
C VAL A 95 -13.62 2.25 3.62
N GLY A 96 -13.12 2.94 4.64
CA GLY A 96 -13.74 3.06 5.95
C GLY A 96 -13.65 1.80 6.84
N ILE A 97 -12.58 1.00 6.73
CA ILE A 97 -12.35 -0.18 7.58
C ILE A 97 -10.94 -0.20 8.19
N SER A 98 -10.73 -0.96 9.26
CA SER A 98 -9.41 -1.09 9.87
C SER A 98 -8.43 -1.86 8.98
N ARG A 99 -7.12 -1.61 9.16
CA ARG A 99 -6.03 -2.39 8.53
C ARG A 99 -6.24 -3.90 8.66
N GLN A 100 -6.57 -4.38 9.85
CA GLN A 100 -6.78 -5.81 10.10
C GLN A 100 -8.00 -6.36 9.36
N ALA A 101 -9.09 -5.58 9.28
CA ALA A 101 -10.27 -5.96 8.51
C ALA A 101 -9.98 -6.03 7.01
N MET A 102 -9.20 -5.08 6.48
CA MET A 102 -8.72 -5.09 5.10
C MET A 102 -7.85 -6.32 4.84
N TYR A 103 -6.84 -6.57 5.68
CA TYR A 103 -5.98 -7.74 5.57
C TYR A 103 -6.77 -9.06 5.54
N HIS A 104 -7.71 -9.23 6.48
CA HIS A 104 -8.56 -10.42 6.53
C HIS A 104 -9.49 -10.54 5.31
N ARG A 105 -9.87 -9.44 4.66
CA ARG A 105 -10.62 -9.50 3.39
C ARG A 105 -9.73 -10.00 2.27
N ILE A 106 -8.52 -9.44 2.12
CA ILE A 106 -7.54 -9.87 1.11
C ILE A 106 -7.30 -11.37 1.22
N VAL A 107 -6.91 -11.85 2.42
CA VAL A 107 -6.62 -13.27 2.66
C VAL A 107 -7.84 -14.17 2.40
N ARG A 108 -9.06 -13.75 2.76
CA ARG A 108 -10.27 -14.56 2.51
C ARG A 108 -10.62 -14.64 1.04
N THR A 109 -10.47 -13.54 0.30
CA THR A 109 -10.71 -13.50 -1.15
C THR A 109 -9.70 -14.37 -1.88
N GLU A 110 -8.40 -14.27 -1.55
CA GLU A 110 -7.36 -15.15 -2.12
C GLU A 110 -7.62 -16.63 -1.81
N LYS A 111 -8.04 -16.97 -0.59
CA LYS A 111 -8.41 -18.36 -0.22
C LYS A 111 -9.59 -18.92 -1.00
N ARG A 112 -10.46 -18.06 -1.54
CA ARG A 112 -11.57 -18.47 -2.43
C ARG A 112 -11.13 -18.61 -3.89
N GLY A 113 -9.87 -18.33 -4.21
CA GLY A 113 -9.37 -18.29 -5.60
C GLY A 113 -9.82 -17.05 -6.37
N GLU A 114 -10.36 -16.04 -5.68
CA GLU A 114 -10.77 -14.78 -6.29
C GLU A 114 -9.57 -13.82 -6.33
N ALA A 115 -9.51 -12.98 -7.38
CA ALA A 115 -8.47 -11.97 -7.48
C ALA A 115 -8.70 -10.81 -6.50
N THR A 116 -7.61 -10.29 -5.92
CA THR A 116 -7.61 -9.03 -5.16
C THR A 116 -6.81 -7.97 -5.92
N PRO A 117 -7.06 -6.67 -5.69
CA PRO A 117 -6.25 -5.62 -6.28
C PRO A 117 -4.85 -5.51 -5.64
N TYR A 118 -4.61 -6.21 -4.53
CA TYR A 118 -3.35 -6.19 -3.81
C TYR A 118 -2.37 -7.19 -4.42
N ARG A 119 -1.15 -6.72 -4.68
CA ARG A 119 -0.03 -7.54 -5.12
C ARG A 119 1.04 -7.54 -4.05
N ARG A 120 1.66 -8.71 -3.89
CA ARG A 120 2.85 -8.84 -3.05
C ARG A 120 4.03 -8.22 -3.79
N VAL A 121 4.67 -7.23 -3.17
CA VAL A 121 5.88 -6.57 -3.67
C VAL A 121 7.00 -6.82 -2.66
N GLY A 122 8.18 -7.21 -3.15
CA GLY A 122 9.30 -7.65 -2.31
C GLY A 122 9.28 -9.14 -1.96
N SER A 123 10.30 -9.60 -1.24
CA SER A 123 10.51 -11.00 -0.86
C SER A 123 10.70 -11.16 0.65
N GLY A 124 10.29 -12.31 1.21
CA GLY A 124 10.48 -12.62 2.63
C GLY A 124 9.71 -11.71 3.60
N GLY A 125 10.33 -11.36 4.73
CA GLY A 125 9.71 -10.61 5.84
C GLY A 125 9.40 -9.14 5.55
N SER A 126 9.94 -8.58 4.46
CA SER A 126 9.67 -7.20 4.00
C SER A 126 8.62 -7.12 2.90
N ALA A 127 7.99 -8.25 2.54
CA ALA A 127 7.00 -8.29 1.48
C ALA A 127 5.74 -7.50 1.85
N MET A 128 5.43 -6.48 1.05
CA MET A 128 4.27 -5.60 1.25
C MET A 128 3.13 -6.00 0.33
N LEU A 129 1.90 -5.71 0.74
CA LEU A 129 0.72 -5.80 -0.11
C LEU A 129 0.36 -4.40 -0.57
N LEU A 130 0.49 -4.15 -1.87
CA LEU A 130 0.24 -2.86 -2.50
C LEU A 130 -0.86 -2.98 -3.55
N ALA A 131 -1.75 -2.00 -3.62
CA ALA A 131 -2.83 -1.94 -4.61
C ALA A 131 -2.97 -0.52 -5.17
N LYS A 132 -3.34 -0.36 -6.44
CA LYS A 132 -3.75 0.96 -6.97
C LYS A 132 -4.97 1.46 -6.20
N LYS A 133 -4.96 2.72 -5.76
CA LYS A 133 -6.05 3.36 -5.01
C LYS A 133 -7.41 3.20 -5.70
N SER A 134 -7.47 3.44 -7.01
CA SER A 134 -8.67 3.24 -7.83
C SER A 134 -9.16 1.79 -7.83
N ALA A 135 -8.24 0.82 -7.93
CA ALA A 135 -8.58 -0.60 -7.90
C ALA A 135 -9.11 -1.06 -6.53
N VAL A 136 -8.62 -0.47 -5.42
CA VAL A 136 -9.18 -0.71 -4.08
C VAL A 136 -10.60 -0.19 -3.97
N LEU A 137 -10.87 1.02 -4.46
CA LEU A 137 -12.22 1.60 -4.47
C LEU A 137 -13.20 0.77 -5.32
N GLU A 138 -12.80 0.36 -6.53
CA GLU A 138 -13.62 -0.52 -7.37
C GLU A 138 -13.86 -1.89 -6.71
N TRP A 139 -12.83 -2.48 -6.12
CA TRP A 139 -12.98 -3.74 -5.40
C TRP A 139 -13.92 -3.61 -4.21
N ALA A 140 -13.88 -2.49 -3.48
CA ALA A 140 -14.75 -2.24 -2.34
C ALA A 140 -16.24 -2.15 -2.73
N LYS A 141 -16.57 -1.63 -3.92
CA LYS A 141 -17.94 -1.62 -4.44
C LYS A 141 -18.53 -3.02 -4.57
N THR A 142 -17.71 -4.04 -4.87
CA THR A 142 -18.16 -5.44 -4.96
C THR A 142 -18.65 -6.00 -3.62
N TRP A 143 -18.26 -5.39 -2.50
CA TRP A 143 -18.65 -5.85 -1.17
C TRP A 143 -20.05 -5.38 -0.77
N GLN A 144 -20.52 -4.27 -1.35
CA GLN A 144 -21.76 -3.61 -0.93
C GLN A 144 -23.04 -4.39 -1.32
N GLY A 145 -22.90 -5.53 -2.00
CA GLY A 145 -23.99 -6.49 -2.27
C GLY A 145 -24.05 -7.70 -1.33
N VAL A 146 -23.07 -7.90 -0.43
CA VAL A 146 -23.01 -9.08 0.45
C VAL A 146 -23.30 -8.67 1.90
N GLN A 147 -24.53 -8.26 2.16
CA GLN A 147 -25.04 -8.29 3.55
C GLN A 147 -25.25 -9.76 3.93
N ALA A 148 -24.28 -10.35 4.62
CA ALA A 148 -24.57 -11.55 5.38
C ALA A 148 -25.73 -11.23 6.34
N PRO A 149 -26.79 -12.05 6.40
CA PRO A 149 -27.90 -11.80 7.32
C PRO A 149 -27.32 -11.71 8.73
N ARG A 150 -27.56 -10.56 9.39
CA ARG A 150 -27.22 -10.42 10.81
C ARG A 150 -27.87 -11.59 11.54
N PRO A 151 -27.12 -12.42 12.29
CA PRO A 151 -27.75 -13.44 13.10
C PRO A 151 -28.71 -12.72 14.04
N SER A 152 -30.00 -13.04 13.89
CA SER A 152 -31.02 -12.50 14.78
C SER A 152 -30.64 -12.90 16.19
N ARG A 153 -30.45 -11.89 17.04
CA ARG A 153 -30.19 -12.09 18.46
C ARG A 153 -31.36 -12.90 19.01
N ARG A 154 -31.13 -14.18 19.29
CA ARG A 154 -32.13 -15.07 19.90
C ARG A 154 -32.53 -14.44 21.23
N VAL A 155 -33.73 -13.84 21.28
CA VAL A 155 -34.30 -13.36 22.53
C VAL A 155 -34.56 -14.60 23.39
N SER A 156 -33.86 -14.73 24.51
CA SER A 156 -34.13 -15.78 25.48
C SER A 156 -35.51 -15.52 26.08
N LYS A 157 -36.53 -16.27 25.66
CA LYS A 157 -37.75 -16.43 26.46
C LYS A 157 -37.35 -17.11 27.76
N LYS A 158 -37.16 -16.33 28.83
CA LYS A 158 -37.22 -16.88 30.18
C LYS A 158 -38.68 -16.89 30.60
N SER A 159 -39.16 -18.12 30.75
CA SER A 159 -40.45 -18.55 31.22
C SER A 159 -40.86 -17.87 32.53
N SER A 160 -42.11 -17.39 32.52
CA SER A 160 -42.93 -17.23 33.71
C SER A 160 -42.99 -18.57 34.46
N ASN A 161 -42.51 -18.60 35.70
CA ASN A 161 -42.90 -19.64 36.64
C ASN A 161 -43.81 -19.02 37.68
N LEU A 162 -45.01 -19.59 37.75
CA LEU A 162 -45.91 -19.51 38.88
C LEU A 162 -45.18 -20.02 40.13
N ALA A 163 -45.28 -19.25 41.21
CA ALA A 163 -45.54 -19.72 42.58
C ALA A 163 -46.14 -18.55 43.35
#